data_AF-A0A3D2G2G0-F1
#
_entry.id   AF-A0A3D2G2G0-F1
#
_cell.length_a   1.000
_cell.length_b   1.000
_cell.length_c   1.000
_cell.angle_alpha   90.00
_cell.angle_beta   90.00
_cell.angle_gamma   90.00
#
_symmetry.space_group_name_H-M   'P 1'
#
loop_
_entity.id
_entity.type
_entity.pdbx_description
1 polymer ?
#
loop_
_entity_poly.entity_id
_entity_poly.type
_entity_poly.pdbx_seq_one_letter_code
_entity_poly.pdbx_strand_id
1 'polypeptide(L)'
;MWFWFALIALLCWSGSDLFSKIGCQDSNDKYSHLKMVMAVGIVMGLHAAYEIFIGKVGITWEIILMYLPVSMLYILSMAIGYLGLRYIELSISSPICNSSGAIVAVLTLITVGIGDDLPPLALVAVALVCIGVIALGITESNEDEELRRARQDESNRHYAKSWLAIALPVIYCLLDALGTFADSRVLE
;
A
#
# COMPACT_ATOMS: atom_id res chain seq x y z
N MET A 1 -7.05 -3.35 -23.06
CA MET A 1 -7.06 -1.97 -22.51
C MET A 1 -6.70 -1.97 -21.03
N TRP A 2 -7.33 -2.78 -20.18
CA TRP A 2 -7.03 -2.86 -18.74
C TRP A 2 -5.56 -3.19 -18.41
N PHE A 3 -4.91 -4.09 -19.16
CA PHE A 3 -3.52 -4.50 -18.90
C PHE A 3 -2.52 -3.33 -18.99
N TRP A 4 -2.71 -2.42 -19.94
CA TRP A 4 -1.86 -1.24 -20.07
C TRP A 4 -2.03 -0.29 -18.89
N PHE A 5 -3.27 -0.09 -18.41
CA PHE A 5 -3.52 0.69 -17.21
C PHE A 5 -2.90 0.03 -15.96
N ALA A 6 -2.91 -1.30 -15.88
CA ALA A 6 -2.25 -2.02 -14.80
C ALA A 6 -0.72 -1.81 -14.82
N LEU A 7 -0.08 -1.85 -15.99
CA LEU A 7 1.36 -1.56 -16.13
C LEU A 7 1.69 -0.11 -15.75
N ILE A 8 0.89 0.86 -16.19
CA ILE A 8 1.07 2.27 -15.84
C ILE A 8 0.90 2.45 -14.34
N ALA A 9 -0.14 1.86 -13.73
CA ALA A 9 -0.36 1.91 -12.30
C ALA A 9 0.83 1.33 -11.52
N LEU A 10 1.37 0.18 -11.95
CA LEU A 10 2.54 -0.44 -11.33
C LEU A 10 3.77 0.49 -11.38
N LEU A 11 4.03 1.14 -12.51
CA LEU A 11 5.14 2.09 -12.65
C LEU A 11 4.94 3.33 -11.77
N CYS A 12 3.73 3.92 -11.78
CA CYS A 12 3.41 5.08 -10.97
C CYS A 12 3.50 4.78 -9.48
N TRP A 13 3.05 3.60 -9.06
CA TRP A 13 3.08 3.19 -7.66
C TRP A 13 4.51 2.93 -7.19
N SER A 14 5.29 2.19 -7.97
CA SER A 14 6.73 1.95 -7.69
C SER A 14 7.53 3.27 -7.65
N GLY A 15 7.22 4.19 -8.57
CA GLY A 15 7.83 5.53 -8.57
C GLY A 15 7.45 6.35 -7.33
N SER A 16 6.16 6.34 -6.96
CA SER A 16 5.66 7.01 -5.76
C SER A 16 6.35 6.50 -4.49
N ASP A 17 6.52 5.19 -4.36
CA ASP A 17 7.22 4.53 -3.26
C ASP A 17 8.68 4.98 -3.15
N LEU A 18 9.39 5.02 -4.29
CA LEU A 18 10.76 5.49 -4.36
C LEU A 18 10.89 6.96 -3.90
N PHE A 19 10.05 7.85 -4.45
CA PHE A 19 10.07 9.27 -4.06
C PHE A 19 9.64 9.49 -2.61
N SER A 20 8.68 8.70 -2.12
CA SER A 20 8.24 8.73 -0.72
C SER A 20 9.35 8.31 0.22
N LYS A 21 10.13 7.29 -0.15
CA LYS A 21 11.30 6.86 0.61
C LYS A 21 12.36 7.96 0.64
N ILE A 22 12.68 8.57 -0.50
CA ILE A 22 13.64 9.69 -0.59
C ILE A 22 13.18 10.85 0.30
N GLY A 23 11.89 11.23 0.23
CA GLY A 23 11.31 12.32 1.01
C GLY A 23 11.28 12.04 2.52
N CYS A 24 11.09 10.77 2.92
CA CYS A 24 11.09 10.35 4.32
C CYS A 24 12.50 9.97 4.84
N GLN A 25 13.53 10.03 4.01
CA GLN A 25 14.85 9.52 4.33
C GLN A 25 15.56 10.37 5.40
N ASP A 26 15.35 11.67 5.49
CA ASP A 26 16.11 12.50 6.43
C ASP A 26 15.84 12.10 7.91
N SER A 27 16.91 11.70 8.62
CA SER A 27 16.83 11.29 10.02
C SER A 27 16.72 12.50 10.96
N ASN A 28 17.22 13.66 10.54
CA ASN A 28 17.14 14.90 11.32
C ASN A 28 15.73 15.51 11.26
N ASP A 29 14.96 15.22 10.21
CA ASP A 29 13.58 15.65 10.10
C ASP A 29 12.62 14.63 10.74
N LYS A 30 12.26 14.87 12.00
CA LYS A 30 11.28 14.03 12.71
C LYS A 30 9.89 14.06 12.06
N TYR A 31 9.56 15.10 11.30
CA TYR A 31 8.24 15.34 10.73
C TYR A 31 8.15 15.01 9.23
N SER A 32 9.19 14.39 8.64
CA SER A 32 9.24 14.06 7.22
C SER A 32 8.03 13.24 6.75
N HIS A 33 7.65 12.21 7.52
CA HIS A 33 6.44 11.41 7.27
C HIS A 33 5.15 12.25 7.22
N LEU A 34 4.96 13.20 8.15
CA LEU A 34 3.77 14.09 8.16
C LEU A 34 3.79 15.08 6.99
N LYS A 35 4.97 15.60 6.63
CA LYS A 35 5.11 16.45 5.44
C LYS A 35 4.72 15.69 4.17
N MET A 36 5.07 14.40 4.08
CA MET A 36 4.68 13.56 2.96
C MET A 36 3.16 13.33 2.91
N VAL A 37 2.53 13.01 4.06
CA VAL A 37 1.06 12.91 4.15
C VAL A 37 0.40 14.21 3.68
N MET A 38 0.88 15.36 4.15
CA MET A 38 0.35 16.66 3.77
C MET A 38 0.55 16.96 2.28
N ALA A 39 1.72 16.68 1.72
CA ALA A 39 2.01 16.93 0.32
C ALA A 39 1.10 16.10 -0.60
N VAL A 40 0.96 14.80 -0.32
CA VAL A 40 0.07 13.91 -1.07
C VAL A 40 -1.39 14.31 -0.88
N GLY A 41 -1.80 14.63 0.35
CA GLY A 41 -3.15 15.10 0.64
C GLY A 41 -3.51 16.39 -0.11
N ILE A 42 -2.56 17.33 -0.25
CA ILE A 42 -2.77 18.56 -1.03
C ILE A 42 -2.95 18.24 -2.51
N VAL A 43 -2.09 17.41 -3.10
CA VAL A 43 -2.18 17.05 -4.53
C VAL A 43 -3.49 16.31 -4.82
N MET A 44 -3.84 15.32 -3.99
CA MET A 44 -5.09 14.57 -4.13
C MET A 44 -6.32 15.46 -3.87
N GLY A 45 -6.24 16.41 -2.94
CA GLY A 45 -7.30 17.39 -2.69
C GLY A 45 -7.51 18.35 -3.86
N LEU A 46 -6.43 18.81 -4.50
CA LEU A 46 -6.51 19.60 -5.73
C LEU A 46 -7.10 18.80 -6.89
N HIS A 47 -6.72 17.53 -7.02
CA HIS A 47 -7.32 16.61 -7.99
C HIS A 47 -8.84 16.44 -7.73
N ALA A 48 -9.24 16.23 -6.48
CA ALA A 48 -10.65 16.15 -6.12
C ALA A 48 -11.41 17.43 -6.46
N ALA A 49 -10.83 18.61 -6.17
CA ALA A 49 -11.43 19.88 -6.56
C ALA A 49 -11.61 19.99 -8.09
N TYR A 50 -10.61 19.57 -8.86
CA TYR A 50 -10.70 19.52 -10.32
C TYR A 50 -11.86 18.64 -10.81
N GLU A 51 -12.00 17.42 -10.27
CA GLU A 51 -13.09 16.50 -10.61
C GLU A 51 -14.48 17.06 -10.26
N ILE A 52 -14.58 17.77 -9.13
CA ILE A 52 -15.85 18.39 -8.71
C ILE A 52 -16.22 19.57 -9.62
N PHE A 53 -15.29 20.51 -9.85
CA PHE A 53 -15.61 21.76 -10.54
C PHE A 53 -15.61 21.62 -12.07
N ILE A 54 -14.72 20.79 -12.63
CA ILE A 54 -14.54 20.63 -14.08
C ILE A 54 -15.13 19.30 -14.55
N GLY A 55 -14.87 18.21 -13.83
CA GLY A 55 -15.46 16.89 -14.10
C GLY A 55 -16.97 16.82 -13.79
N LYS A 56 -17.51 17.80 -13.05
CA LYS A 56 -18.92 17.89 -12.63
C LYS A 56 -19.38 16.67 -11.83
N VAL A 57 -18.47 16.06 -11.06
CA VAL A 57 -18.81 14.94 -10.17
C VAL A 57 -19.80 15.43 -9.10
N GLY A 58 -20.94 14.74 -9.01
CA GLY A 58 -21.97 15.06 -8.04
C GLY A 58 -21.53 14.64 -6.63
N ILE A 59 -21.36 15.61 -5.74
CA ILE A 59 -21.09 15.35 -4.33
C ILE A 59 -22.30 15.72 -3.49
N THR A 60 -22.74 14.77 -2.67
CA THR A 60 -23.77 14.99 -1.64
C THR A 60 -23.18 14.72 -0.26
N TRP A 61 -23.82 15.26 0.78
CA TRP A 61 -23.41 15.03 2.16
C TRP A 61 -23.45 13.54 2.54
N GLU A 62 -24.42 12.81 2.00
CA GLU A 62 -24.56 11.36 2.18
C GLU A 62 -23.36 10.59 1.62
N ILE A 63 -22.92 10.92 0.39
CA ILE A 63 -21.73 10.31 -0.22
C ILE A 63 -20.50 10.58 0.64
N ILE A 64 -20.32 11.80 1.14
CA ILE A 64 -19.18 12.14 2.01
C ILE A 64 -19.18 11.26 3.27
N LEU A 65 -20.33 11.13 3.95
CA LEU A 65 -20.43 10.32 5.16
C LEU A 65 -20.23 8.83 4.88
N MET A 66 -20.71 8.33 3.74
CA MET A 66 -20.56 6.94 3.31
C MET A 66 -19.10 6.58 3.04
N TYR A 67 -18.35 7.46 2.35
CA TYR A 67 -16.95 7.23 2.01
C TYR A 67 -15.96 7.66 3.10
N LEU A 68 -16.39 8.41 4.11
CA LEU A 68 -15.53 8.84 5.22
C LEU A 68 -14.79 7.68 5.91
N PRO A 69 -15.44 6.57 6.34
CA PRO A 69 -14.74 5.47 6.99
C PRO A 69 -13.71 4.79 6.08
N VAL A 70 -14.05 4.61 4.79
CA VAL A 70 -13.13 4.05 3.79
C VAL A 70 -11.92 4.98 3.59
N SER A 71 -12.18 6.28 3.45
CA SER A 71 -11.13 7.30 3.31
C SER A 71 -10.22 7.35 4.54
N MET A 72 -10.76 7.17 5.75
CA MET A 72 -9.96 7.11 6.97
C MET A 72 -9.01 5.91 6.97
N LEU A 73 -9.44 4.74 6.49
CA LEU A 73 -8.56 3.56 6.38
C LEU A 73 -7.39 3.84 5.45
N TYR A 74 -7.63 4.46 4.29
CA TYR A 74 -6.57 4.83 3.33
C TYR A 74 -5.63 5.91 3.87
N ILE A 75 -6.16 6.95 4.53
CA ILE A 75 -5.30 8.01 5.10
C ILE A 75 -4.43 7.43 6.22
N LEU A 76 -5.01 6.60 7.08
CA LEU A 76 -4.28 5.96 8.18
C LEU A 76 -3.24 4.96 7.67
N SER A 77 -3.59 4.14 6.66
CA SER A 77 -2.62 3.23 6.04
C SER A 77 -1.44 4.05 5.54
N MET A 78 -1.65 5.04 4.66
CA MET A 78 -0.57 5.86 4.10
C MET A 78 0.27 6.58 5.16
N ALA A 79 -0.34 7.14 6.21
CA ALA A 79 0.39 7.78 7.30
C ALA A 79 1.33 6.81 8.03
N ILE A 80 0.86 5.58 8.29
CA ILE A 80 1.65 4.51 8.91
C ILE A 80 2.73 4.00 7.96
N GLY A 81 2.42 3.91 6.67
CA GLY A 81 3.37 3.53 5.62
C GLY A 81 4.57 4.47 5.57
N TYR A 82 4.32 5.78 5.49
CA TYR A 82 5.39 6.79 5.50
C TYR A 82 6.19 6.80 6.79
N LEU A 83 5.55 6.53 7.94
CA LEU A 83 6.28 6.33 9.19
C LEU A 83 7.18 5.10 9.12
N GLY A 84 6.70 3.99 8.56
CA GLY A 84 7.45 2.74 8.34
C GLY A 84 8.69 2.95 7.47
N LEU A 85 8.59 3.72 6.39
CA LEU A 85 9.71 4.03 5.49
C LEU A 85 10.91 4.69 6.19
N ARG A 86 10.75 5.24 7.39
CA ARG A 86 11.88 5.77 8.18
C ARG A 86 12.71 4.68 8.85
N TYR A 87 12.10 3.52 9.13
CA TYR A 87 12.67 2.47 9.96
C TYR A 87 13.13 1.23 9.18
N ILE A 88 12.66 1.06 7.94
CA ILE A 88 12.97 -0.11 7.12
C ILE A 88 13.31 0.28 5.68
N GLU A 89 14.10 -0.54 5.00
CA GLU A 89 14.41 -0.38 3.58
C GLU A 89 13.16 -0.59 2.71
N LEU A 90 13.14 0.10 1.57
CA LEU A 90 12.01 0.03 0.65
C LEU A 90 11.86 -1.37 0.05
N SER A 91 12.98 -2.04 -0.23
CA SER A 91 13.03 -3.43 -0.73
C SER A 91 12.32 -4.41 0.19
N ILE A 92 12.37 -4.20 1.50
CA ILE A 92 11.73 -5.09 2.48
C ILE A 92 10.28 -4.64 2.76
N SER A 93 10.03 -3.34 2.81
CA SER A 93 8.68 -2.79 3.09
C SER A 93 7.71 -3.05 1.94
N SER A 94 8.16 -2.86 0.70
CA SER A 94 7.28 -2.89 -0.48
C SER A 94 6.62 -4.27 -0.69
N PRO A 95 7.34 -5.42 -0.57
CA PRO A 95 6.70 -6.74 -0.64
C PRO A 95 5.61 -6.95 0.42
N ILE A 96 5.83 -6.48 1.66
CA ILE A 96 4.84 -6.59 2.75
C ILE A 96 3.61 -5.74 2.43
N CYS A 97 3.81 -4.50 2.00
CA CYS A 97 2.72 -3.60 1.62
C CYS A 97 1.93 -4.15 0.43
N ASN A 98 2.60 -4.66 -0.61
CA ASN A 98 1.97 -5.22 -1.82
C ASN A 98 1.21 -6.52 -1.57
N SER A 99 1.41 -7.14 -0.41
CA SER A 99 0.64 -8.31 0.02
C SER A 99 -0.83 -7.97 0.32
N SER A 100 -1.19 -6.69 0.47
CA SER A 100 -2.55 -6.23 0.76
C SER A 100 -3.55 -6.74 -0.30
N GLY A 101 -3.17 -6.72 -1.58
CA GLY A 101 -4.00 -7.23 -2.68
C GLY A 101 -4.33 -8.72 -2.56
N ALA A 102 -3.39 -9.54 -2.07
CA ALA A 102 -3.64 -10.96 -1.80
C ALA A 102 -4.63 -11.14 -0.65
N ILE A 103 -4.52 -10.31 0.40
CA ILE A 103 -5.45 -10.31 1.54
C ILE A 103 -6.85 -9.92 1.08
N VAL A 104 -6.98 -8.88 0.24
CA VAL A 104 -8.27 -8.46 -0.34
C VAL A 104 -8.89 -9.61 -1.14
N ALA A 105 -8.13 -10.27 -2.01
CA ALA A 105 -8.64 -11.39 -2.80
C ALA A 105 -9.18 -12.52 -1.90
N VAL A 106 -8.46 -12.86 -0.82
CA VAL A 106 -8.91 -13.86 0.16
C VAL A 106 -10.16 -13.38 0.91
N LEU A 107 -10.20 -12.13 1.38
CA LEU A 107 -11.37 -11.57 2.06
C LEU A 107 -12.61 -11.57 1.17
N THR A 108 -12.47 -11.19 -0.10
CA THR A 108 -13.55 -11.23 -1.09
C THR A 108 -14.07 -12.64 -1.29
N LEU A 109 -13.18 -13.63 -1.47
CA LEU A 109 -13.58 -15.04 -1.59
C LEU A 109 -14.32 -15.57 -0.36
N ILE A 110 -13.86 -15.22 0.85
CA ILE A 110 -14.50 -15.68 2.09
C ILE A 110 -15.89 -15.05 2.30
N THR A 111 -16.06 -13.79 1.91
CA THR A 111 -17.26 -13.01 2.25
C THR A 111 -18.34 -13.02 1.17
N VAL A 112 -17.95 -13.01 -0.11
CA VAL A 112 -18.86 -13.11 -1.25
C VAL A 112 -19.10 -14.58 -1.64
N GLY A 113 -18.15 -15.46 -1.31
CA GLY A 113 -18.17 -16.86 -1.73
C GLY A 113 -17.63 -17.04 -3.15
N ILE A 114 -17.55 -18.30 -3.58
CA ILE A 114 -17.23 -18.65 -4.97
C ILE A 114 -18.56 -18.62 -5.73
N GLY A 115 -18.86 -17.49 -6.37
CA GLY A 115 -20.03 -17.39 -7.25
C GLY A 115 -19.87 -18.24 -8.51
N ASP A 116 -20.98 -18.65 -9.11
CA ASP A 116 -21.00 -19.47 -10.34
C ASP A 116 -20.32 -18.77 -11.53
N ASP A 117 -20.25 -17.42 -11.50
CA ASP A 117 -19.59 -16.60 -12.52
C ASP A 117 -18.07 -16.48 -12.32
N LEU A 118 -17.51 -17.00 -11.22
CA LEU A 118 -16.08 -16.93 -10.96
C LEU A 118 -15.37 -18.08 -11.70
N PRO A 119 -14.59 -17.79 -12.77
CA PRO A 119 -13.93 -18.86 -13.50
C PRO A 119 -12.92 -19.57 -12.60
N PRO A 120 -12.81 -20.92 -12.64
CA PRO A 120 -11.84 -21.67 -11.83
C PRO A 120 -10.39 -21.18 -12.01
N LEU A 121 -10.08 -20.61 -13.18
CA LEU A 121 -8.80 -19.98 -13.48
C LEU A 121 -8.49 -18.76 -12.58
N ALA A 122 -9.51 -18.00 -12.16
CA ALA A 122 -9.33 -16.88 -11.24
C ALA A 122 -8.88 -17.37 -9.84
N LEU A 123 -9.40 -18.51 -9.37
CA LEU A 123 -8.95 -19.12 -8.11
C LEU A 123 -7.49 -19.57 -8.19
N VAL A 124 -7.08 -20.13 -9.34
CA VAL A 124 -5.68 -20.48 -9.59
C VAL A 124 -4.80 -19.22 -9.62
N ALA A 125 -5.27 -18.14 -10.25
CA ALA A 125 -4.54 -16.87 -10.26
C ALA A 125 -4.36 -16.28 -8.86
N VAL A 126 -5.42 -16.27 -8.03
CA VAL A 126 -5.34 -15.85 -6.62
C VAL A 126 -4.36 -16.73 -5.84
N ALA A 127 -4.43 -18.05 -6.01
CA ALA A 127 -3.51 -18.97 -5.35
C ALA A 127 -2.05 -18.72 -5.75
N LEU A 128 -1.78 -18.46 -7.04
CA LEU A 128 -0.44 -18.09 -7.53
C LEU A 128 0.04 -16.77 -6.93
N VAL A 129 -0.83 -15.76 -6.82
CA VAL A 129 -0.49 -14.48 -6.17
C VAL A 129 -0.15 -14.70 -4.70
N CYS A 130 -0.95 -15.49 -3.96
CA CYS A 130 -0.67 -15.84 -2.56
C CYS A 130 0.66 -16.60 -2.41
N ILE A 131 0.93 -17.58 -3.28
CA ILE A 131 2.21 -18.30 -3.29
C ILE A 131 3.37 -17.34 -3.57
N GLY A 132 3.22 -16.44 -4.55
CA GLY A 132 4.23 -15.43 -4.87
C GLY A 132 4.55 -14.53 -3.68
N VAL A 133 3.52 -14.05 -2.97
CA VAL A 133 3.68 -13.27 -1.74
C VAL A 133 4.40 -14.05 -0.64
N ILE A 134 4.01 -15.31 -0.40
CA ILE A 134 4.66 -16.17 0.60
C ILE A 134 6.11 -16.45 0.22
N ALA A 135 6.39 -16.74 -1.05
CA ALA A 135 7.74 -16.99 -1.55
C ALA A 135 8.63 -15.74 -1.44
N LEU A 136 8.09 -14.54 -1.71
CA LEU A 136 8.78 -13.28 -1.46
C LEU A 136 9.12 -13.13 0.03
N GLY A 137 8.16 -13.39 0.93
CA GLY A 137 8.40 -13.36 2.37
C GLY A 137 9.50 -14.35 2.82
N ILE A 138 9.50 -15.57 2.28
CA ILE A 138 10.54 -16.58 2.58
C ILE A 138 11.91 -16.14 2.07
N THR A 139 11.97 -15.59 0.84
CA THR A 139 13.21 -15.13 0.22
C THR A 139 13.82 -13.98 1.01
N GLU A 140 13.01 -13.02 1.42
CA GLU A 140 13.43 -11.91 2.29
C GLU A 140 13.88 -12.40 3.67
N SER A 141 13.20 -13.41 4.25
CA SER A 141 13.55 -13.95 5.57
C SER A 141 14.85 -14.76 5.59
N ASN A 142 15.22 -15.34 4.45
CA ASN A 142 16.44 -16.12 4.26
C ASN A 142 17.56 -15.30 3.58
N GLU A 143 17.37 -13.98 3.41
CA GLU A 143 18.42 -13.12 2.88
C GLU A 143 19.63 -13.13 3.83
N ASP A 144 20.81 -13.40 3.27
CA ASP A 144 22.04 -13.57 4.02
C ASP A 144 22.37 -12.31 4.83
N GLU A 145 22.60 -12.48 6.13
CA GLU A 145 22.75 -11.38 7.08
C GLU A 145 24.03 -10.58 6.79
N GLU A 146 25.04 -11.21 6.16
CA GLU A 146 26.25 -10.55 5.67
C GLU A 146 25.99 -9.65 4.44
N LEU A 147 25.23 -10.13 3.45
CA LEU A 147 24.87 -9.33 2.27
C LEU A 147 23.95 -8.16 2.62
N ARG A 148 23.10 -8.34 3.62
CA ARG A 148 22.24 -7.27 4.14
C ARG A 148 23.04 -6.22 4.90
N ARG A 149 23.98 -6.65 5.74
CA ARG A 149 24.91 -5.73 6.45
C ARG A 149 25.78 -4.97 5.46
N ALA A 150 26.35 -5.63 4.46
CA ALA A 150 27.15 -4.98 3.42
C ALA A 150 26.36 -3.88 2.68
N ARG A 151 25.09 -4.13 2.35
CA ARG A 151 24.20 -3.11 1.75
C ARG A 151 23.89 -1.95 2.69
N GLN A 152 23.74 -2.23 3.99
CA GLN A 152 23.51 -1.19 5.01
C GLN A 152 24.74 -0.35 5.29
N ASP A 153 25.92 -0.97 5.26
CA ASP A 153 27.22 -0.33 5.40
C ASP A 153 27.48 0.60 4.20
N GLU A 154 27.16 0.15 2.98
CA GLU A 154 27.25 0.96 1.75
C GLU A 154 26.17 2.07 1.72
N SER A 155 24.99 1.81 2.27
CA SER A 155 23.93 2.81 2.50
C SER A 155 24.25 3.78 3.66
N ASN A 156 25.37 3.60 4.36
CA ASN A 156 25.80 4.40 5.51
C ASN A 156 24.74 4.49 6.64
N ARG A 157 23.88 3.48 6.74
CA ARG A 157 22.74 3.44 7.67
C ARG A 157 22.40 2.02 8.09
N HIS A 158 22.63 1.74 9.38
CA HIS A 158 22.07 0.56 10.02
C HIS A 158 20.59 0.78 10.34
N TYR A 159 19.71 0.14 9.57
CA TYR A 159 18.30 0.04 9.95
C TYR A 159 18.19 -0.93 11.14
N ALA A 160 17.60 -0.46 12.24
CA ALA A 160 17.49 -1.26 13.45
C ALA A 160 16.52 -2.45 13.24
N LYS A 161 16.87 -3.62 13.79
CA LYS A 161 15.95 -4.75 14.08
C LYS A 161 14.92 -4.35 15.15
N SER A 162 14.21 -3.24 14.94
CA SER A 162 13.12 -2.83 15.83
C SER A 162 11.87 -3.58 15.41
N TRP A 163 11.14 -4.15 16.37
CA TRP A 163 9.81 -4.71 16.17
C TRP A 163 8.89 -3.75 15.37
N LEU A 164 9.05 -2.44 15.60
CA LEU A 164 8.31 -1.39 14.91
C LEU A 164 8.58 -1.36 13.39
N ALA A 165 9.78 -1.74 12.94
CA ALA A 165 10.16 -1.71 11.52
C ALA A 165 9.36 -2.72 10.68
N ILE A 166 8.92 -3.83 11.28
CA ILE A 166 8.09 -4.85 10.63
C ILE A 166 6.61 -4.61 10.94
N ALA A 167 6.28 -4.22 12.18
CA ALA A 167 4.90 -3.99 12.58
C ALA A 167 4.22 -2.87 11.76
N LEU A 168 4.94 -1.80 11.42
CA LEU A 168 4.39 -0.67 10.66
C LEU A 168 3.95 -1.09 9.24
N PRO A 169 4.79 -1.74 8.40
CA PRO A 169 4.36 -2.29 7.11
C PRO A 169 3.21 -3.30 7.21
N VAL A 170 3.17 -4.13 8.25
CA VAL A 170 2.07 -5.09 8.46
C VAL A 170 0.76 -4.35 8.76
N ILE A 171 0.80 -3.34 9.64
CA ILE A 171 -0.38 -2.52 9.95
C ILE A 171 -0.85 -1.77 8.70
N TYR A 172 0.08 -1.20 7.92
CA TYR A 172 -0.23 -0.61 6.62
C TYR A 172 -0.99 -1.61 5.74
N CYS A 173 -0.42 -2.81 5.55
CA CYS A 173 -0.95 -3.85 4.68
C CYS A 173 -2.39 -4.25 5.07
N LEU A 174 -2.65 -4.40 6.37
CA LEU A 174 -3.98 -4.74 6.88
C LEU A 174 -4.98 -3.59 6.68
N LEU A 175 -4.60 -2.35 6.99
CA LEU A 175 -5.47 -1.19 6.80
C LEU A 175 -5.79 -0.94 5.33
N ASP A 176 -4.80 -1.10 4.46
CA ASP A 176 -4.95 -0.95 3.01
C ASP A 176 -5.87 -2.04 2.43
N ALA A 177 -5.71 -3.28 2.89
CA ALA A 177 -6.59 -4.38 2.51
C ALA A 177 -8.04 -4.14 2.99
N LEU A 178 -8.22 -3.70 4.23
CA LEU A 178 -9.53 -3.36 4.78
C LEU A 178 -10.17 -2.18 4.04
N GLY A 179 -9.38 -1.15 3.71
CA GLY A 179 -9.83 0.00 2.93
C GLY A 179 -10.34 -0.43 1.57
N THR A 180 -9.56 -1.23 0.85
CA THR A 180 -9.91 -1.75 -0.48
C THR A 180 -11.13 -2.66 -0.47
N PHE A 181 -11.24 -3.51 0.55
CA PHE A 181 -12.40 -4.37 0.72
C PHE A 181 -13.67 -3.59 1.10
N ALA A 182 -13.54 -2.57 1.96
CA ALA A 182 -14.67 -1.71 2.30
C ALA A 182 -15.12 -0.84 1.12
N ASP A 183 -14.17 -0.35 0.31
CA ASP A 183 -14.45 0.42 -0.90
C ASP A 183 -15.29 -0.38 -1.89
N SER A 184 -14.93 -1.65 -2.12
CA SER A 184 -15.72 -2.53 -3.00
C SER A 184 -17.15 -2.73 -2.51
N ARG A 185 -17.38 -2.69 -1.18
CA ARG A 185 -18.72 -2.84 -0.58
C ARG A 185 -19.55 -1.58 -0.59
N VAL A 186 -18.90 -0.42 -0.64
CA VAL A 186 -19.57 0.87 -0.78
C VAL A 186 -19.95 1.14 -2.24
N LEU A 187 -19.25 0.52 -3.20
CA LEU A 187 -19.53 0.59 -4.63
C LEU A 187 -20.65 -0.35 -5.10
N GLU A 188 -20.97 -1.40 -4.34
CA GLU A 188 -22.10 -2.34 -4.55
C GLU A 188 -23.43 -1.77 -4.07
#